data_AF-A0A8T0Y0W9-F1
#
_entry.id   AF-A0A8T0Y0W9-F1
#
_cell.length_a   1.000
_cell.length_b   1.000
_cell.length_c   1.000
_cell.angle_alpha   90.00
_cell.angle_beta   90.00
_cell.angle_gamma   90.00
#
_symmetry.space_group_name_H-M   'P 1'
#
loop_
_entity.id
_entity.type
_entity.pdbx_description
1 polymer ?
#
loop_
_entity_poly.entity_id
_entity_poly.type
_entity_poly.pdbx_seq_one_letter_code
_entity_poly.pdbx_strand_id
1 'polypeptide(L)' 'MSCLGGRARSWAYGRRLTDATCFGTYAEFKEELRQAFEPPKNEFRSRAEFLDLQ' A
#
# COMPACT_ATOMS: atom_id res chain seq x y z
N MET A 1 -5.06 -14.32 -12.18
CA MET A 1 -5.47 -12.91 -11.95
C MET A 1 -4.68 -12.36 -10.79
N SER A 2 -4.18 -11.13 -10.85
CA SER A 2 -3.47 -10.49 -9.72
C SER A 2 -4.41 -10.31 -8.52
N CYS A 3 -3.93 -10.50 -7.30
CA CYS A 3 -4.69 -10.25 -6.06
C CYS A 3 -4.93 -8.75 -5.77
N LEU A 4 -4.40 -7.86 -6.60
CA LEU A 4 -4.57 -6.41 -6.47
C LEU A 4 -5.97 -5.98 -6.92
N GLY A 5 -6.70 -5.33 -6.02
CA GLY A 5 -8.01 -4.73 -6.29
C GLY A 5 -7.99 -3.20 -6.24
N GLY A 6 -8.99 -2.57 -6.87
CA GLY A 6 -9.27 -1.13 -6.74
C GLY A 6 -8.06 -0.21 -6.92
N ARG A 7 -7.81 0.61 -5.89
CA ARG A 7 -6.73 1.60 -5.89
C ARG A 7 -5.33 0.98 -5.98
N ALA A 8 -5.11 -0.18 -5.35
CA ALA A 8 -3.83 -0.87 -5.41
C ALA A 8 -3.47 -1.33 -6.83
N ARG A 9 -4.46 -1.78 -7.61
CA ARG A 9 -4.26 -2.15 -9.01
C ARG A 9 -3.92 -0.94 -9.87
N SER A 10 -4.65 0.16 -9.70
CA SER A 10 -4.42 1.40 -10.48
C SER A 10 -3.06 2.02 -10.16
N TRP A 11 -2.66 2.00 -8.88
CA TRP A 11 -1.35 2.44 -8.42
C TRP A 11 -0.21 1.63 -9.04
N ALA A 12 -0.27 0.29 -8.97
CA ALA A 12 0.77 -0.58 -9.50
C ALA A 12 0.88 -0.45 -11.04
N TYR A 13 -0.25 -0.30 -11.73
CA TYR A 13 -0.26 -0.09 -13.17
C TYR A 13 0.34 1.28 -13.55
N GLY A 14 0.00 2.34 -12.80
CA GLY A 14 0.59 3.67 -13.00
C GLY A 14 2.11 3.69 -12.87
N ARG A 15 2.67 3.03 -11.84
CA ARG A 15 4.13 2.91 -11.69
C ARG A 15 4.78 2.18 -12.86
N ARG A 16 4.16 1.09 -13.32
CA ARG A 16 4.66 0.31 -14.45
C ARG A 16 4.61 1.05 -15.79
N LEU A 17 3.64 1.95 -15.98
CA LEU A 17 3.58 2.80 -17.17
C LEU A 17 4.74 3.80 -17.22
N THR A 18 5.15 4.34 -16.07
CA THR A 18 6.28 5.28 -15.98
C THR A 18 7.62 4.58 -16.07
N ASP A 19 7.74 3.39 -15.47
CA ASP A 19 8.96 2.58 -15.47
C ASP A 19 8.63 1.09 -15.56
N ALA A 20 9.04 0.46 -16.65
CA ALA A 20 8.82 -0.97 -16.90
C ALA A 20 9.53 -1.87 -15.87
N THR A 21 10.58 -1.37 -15.22
CA THR A 21 11.38 -2.04 -14.19
C THR A 21 11.08 -1.57 -12.77
N CYS A 22 9.97 -0.85 -12.55
CA CYS A 22 9.63 -0.21 -11.28
C CYS A 22 9.60 -1.13 -10.05
N PHE A 23 9.45 -2.43 -10.25
CA PHE A 23 9.50 -3.44 -9.20
C PHE A 23 10.59 -4.46 -9.55
N GLY A 24 11.81 -4.20 -9.08
CA GLY A 24 12.97 -5.06 -9.35
C GLY A 24 12.75 -6.49 -8.83
N THR A 25 12.20 -6.60 -7.63
CA THR A 25 11.83 -7.87 -6.99
C THR A 25 10.43 -7.86 -6.38
N TYR A 26 9.88 -9.04 -6.13
CA TYR A 26 8.59 -9.16 -5.43
C TYR A 26 8.66 -8.66 -3.97
N ALA A 27 9.84 -8.70 -3.33
CA ALA A 27 10.01 -8.19 -1.98
C ALA A 27 9.89 -6.67 -1.95
N GLU A 28 10.58 -5.98 -2.86
CA GLU A 28 10.49 -4.52 -3.04
C GLU A 28 9.07 -4.09 -3.39
N PHE A 29 8.39 -4.82 -4.29
CA PHE A 29 6.99 -4.56 -4.61
C PHE A 29 6.10 -4.59 -3.36
N LYS A 30 6.24 -5.61 -2.51
CA LYS A 30 5.45 -5.72 -1.28
C LYS A 30 5.76 -4.59 -0.29
N GLU A 31 7.02 -4.19 -0.18
CA GLU A 31 7.43 -3.11 0.72
C GLU A 31 6.88 -1.77 0.24
N GLU A 32 7.03 -1.43 -1.03
CA GLU A 32 6.47 -0.20 -1.58
C GLU A 32 4.94 -0.18 -1.49
N LEU A 33 4.29 -1.31 -1.79
CA LEU A 33 2.83 -1.42 -1.64
C LEU A 33 2.41 -1.19 -0.19
N ARG A 34 3.17 -1.73 0.77
CA ARG A 34 2.95 -1.44 2.19
C ARG A 34 3.15 0.05 2.46
N GLN A 35 4.24 0.66 2.05
CA GLN A 35 4.49 2.09 2.32
C GLN A 35 3.42 3.01 1.72
N ALA A 36 2.91 2.69 0.53
CA ALA A 36 1.91 3.51 -0.15
C ALA A 36 0.50 3.41 0.46
N PHE A 37 0.15 2.26 1.04
CA PHE A 37 -1.21 1.99 1.54
C PHE A 37 -1.27 1.78 3.05
N GLU A 38 -0.15 1.60 3.73
CA GLU A 38 -0.11 1.49 5.18
C GLU A 38 -0.55 2.83 5.78
N PRO A 39 -1.62 2.83 6.59
CA PRO A 39 -2.03 4.03 7.27
C PRO A 39 -0.86 4.61 8.09
N PRO A 40 -0.56 5.92 8.04
CA PRO A 40 0.35 6.53 8.99
C PRO A 40 -0.04 6.13 10.41
N LYS A 41 0.90 5.49 11.09
CA LYS A 41 0.81 5.06 12.49
C LYS A 41 0.93 6.29 13.38
N ASN A 42 -0.08 7.15 13.29
CA ASN A 42 -0.17 8.33 14.12
C ASN A 42 -0.79 7.92 15.46
N GLU A 43 -0.27 8.41 16.57
CA GLU A 43 -0.79 8.08 17.92
C GLU A 43 -2.28 8.40 18.04
N PHE A 44 -2.74 9.43 17.33
CA PHE A 44 -4.16 9.78 17.23
C PHE A 44 -5.03 8.67 16.62
N ARG A 45 -4.55 7.96 15.60
CA ARG A 45 -5.28 6.83 15.01
C ARG A 45 -5.29 5.63 15.93
N SER A 46 -4.15 5.31 16.54
CA SER A 46 -4.07 4.23 17.52
C SER A 46 -4.99 4.48 18.72
N ARG A 47 -5.09 5.73 19.18
CA ARG A 47 -5.99 6.14 20.28
C ARG A 47 -7.46 6.11 19.87
N ALA A 48 -7.78 6.57 18.66
CA ALA A 48 -9.14 6.50 18.13
C ALA A 48 -9.59 5.04 18.01
N GLU A 49 -8.79 4.16 17.38
CA GLU A 49 -9.08 2.72 17.27
C GLU A 49 -9.19 2.03 18.64
N PHE A 50 -8.38 2.45 19.62
CA PHE A 50 -8.49 1.94 21.00
C PHE A 50 -9.81 2.34 21.68
N LEU A 51 -10.27 3.58 21.47
CA LEU A 51 -11.51 4.09 22.05
C LEU A 51 -12.76 3.57 21.34
N ASP A 52 -12.65 3.16 20.08
CA ASP A 52 -13.76 2.63 19.26
C ASP A 52 -14.07 1.14 19.55
N LEU A 53 -13.26 0.48 20.41
CA LEU A 53 -13.40 -0.94 20.77
C LEU A 53 -14.41 -1.21 21.92
N GLN A 54 -15.40 -0.34 22.16
CA GLN A 54 -16.39 -0.49 23.23
C GLN A 54 -17.75 -1.01 22.73
#